data_AF-A0A8S3HGC6-F1
#
_entry.id   AF-A0A8S3HGC6-F1
#
_cell.length_a   1.000
_cell.length_b   1.000
_cell.length_c   1.000
_cell.angle_alpha   90.00
_cell.angle_beta   90.00
_cell.angle_gamma   90.00
#
_symmetry.space_group_name_H-M   'P 1'
#
loop_
_entity.id
_entity.type
_entity.pdbx_description
1 polymer ?
#
loop_
_entity_poly.entity_id
_entity_poly.type
_entity_poly.pdbx_seq_one_letter_code
_entity_poly.pdbx_strand_id
1 'polypeptide(L)'
;TTTTTAATTTASNDNDSQLHLDCFCEVCKHLDKKSVYGKEFRDLVNESNGIIDQCIKYIEINSPQVKTYLGMQDHDSWKEFLNKPSLSYVLRLLTGLSYGHEHIQMKIGQSLIPVLHKIEQLTTAGKVGVLAEDLLHSLTENEQVAKKIDDVRNQTRAEKKRLAQEARDRKMRELNLTKISRNKSVSESSAAGASKIPVANVDLADETGHVCCICREGYKYFPNKVLAVYTFTKKVDIESYEAKTRKTPGYATVTHFNIIHIECHTSAIKQARSRDEWESALLQNANTRCNGLLPLWGPDVAEAQFTTALARYDTTITEATGIRETSPTLSIHDIKLLLLRFADLQSFSEDTGGGGRESNIRLIPYEMHT
;
A
#
# COMPACT_ATOMS: atom_id res chain seq x y z
N THR A 1 23.37 -12.43 49.40
CA THR A 1 23.19 -11.09 48.78
C THR A 1 23.97 -10.90 47.49
N THR A 2 24.53 -11.96 46.88
CA THR A 2 25.42 -11.88 45.71
C THR A 2 24.76 -12.22 44.36
N THR A 3 23.45 -12.51 44.33
CA THR A 3 22.74 -12.93 43.11
C THR A 3 22.01 -11.80 42.38
N THR A 4 21.90 -10.61 42.98
CA THR A 4 21.11 -9.49 42.41
C THR A 4 21.93 -8.57 41.50
N THR A 5 23.26 -8.55 41.61
CA THR A 5 24.12 -7.66 40.82
C THR A 5 24.43 -8.16 39.40
N ALA A 6 24.38 -9.48 39.17
CA ALA A 6 24.68 -10.05 37.84
C ALA A 6 23.55 -9.78 36.81
N ALA A 7 22.29 -9.86 37.23
CA ALA A 7 21.14 -9.68 36.34
C ALA A 7 20.96 -8.23 35.85
N THR A 8 21.32 -7.24 36.68
CA THR A 8 21.23 -5.82 36.32
C THR A 8 22.31 -5.41 35.32
N THR A 9 23.48 -6.05 35.38
CA THR A 9 24.63 -5.74 34.50
C THR A 9 24.48 -6.36 33.10
N THR A 10 23.82 -7.51 32.98
CA THR A 10 23.50 -8.12 31.67
C THR A 10 22.38 -7.38 30.94
N ALA A 11 21.35 -6.91 31.67
CA ALA A 11 20.27 -6.12 31.09
C ALA A 11 20.73 -4.72 30.61
N SER A 12 21.69 -4.08 31.29
CA SER A 12 22.26 -2.80 30.83
C SER A 12 23.11 -2.97 29.57
N ASN A 13 23.93 -4.04 29.50
CA ASN A 13 24.75 -4.34 28.31
C ASN A 13 23.91 -4.72 27.07
N ASP A 14 22.78 -5.41 27.26
CA ASP A 14 21.86 -5.73 26.16
C ASP A 14 21.18 -4.48 25.59
N ASN A 15 20.79 -3.53 26.45
CA ASN A 15 20.22 -2.26 26.02
C ASN A 15 21.25 -1.40 25.27
N ASP A 16 22.49 -1.33 25.76
CA ASP A 16 23.57 -0.60 25.09
C ASP A 16 23.93 -1.24 23.74
N SER A 17 23.91 -2.57 23.66
CA SER A 17 24.16 -3.30 22.41
C SER A 17 23.04 -3.08 21.38
N GLN A 18 21.78 -3.03 21.81
CA GLN A 18 20.65 -2.67 20.95
C GLN A 18 20.76 -1.23 20.45
N LEU A 19 21.10 -0.30 21.34
CA LEU A 19 21.32 1.10 20.97
C LEU A 19 22.44 1.26 19.94
N HIS A 20 23.57 0.56 20.12
CA HIS A 20 24.65 0.56 19.15
C HIS A 20 24.22 0.01 17.79
N LEU A 21 23.41 -1.05 17.76
CA LEU A 21 22.90 -1.62 16.53
C LEU A 21 21.91 -0.69 15.83
N ASP A 22 21.05 0.00 16.57
CA ASP A 22 20.15 1.03 16.05
C ASP A 22 20.93 2.21 15.48
N CYS A 23 21.92 2.73 16.21
CA CYS A 23 22.82 3.77 15.72
C CYS A 23 23.53 3.34 14.44
N PHE A 24 24.01 2.10 14.38
CA PHE A 24 24.68 1.56 13.20
C PHE A 24 23.73 1.48 11.99
N CYS A 25 22.47 1.06 12.19
CA CYS A 25 21.45 1.09 11.15
C CYS A 25 21.17 2.51 10.65
N GLU A 26 21.08 3.49 11.54
CA GLU A 26 20.86 4.89 11.16
C GLU A 26 22.06 5.49 10.41
N VAL A 27 23.29 5.14 10.78
CA VAL A 27 24.49 5.51 10.02
C VAL A 27 24.43 4.92 8.61
N CYS A 28 24.15 3.60 8.49
CA CYS A 28 24.01 2.92 7.20
C CYS A 28 22.94 3.54 6.30
N LYS A 29 21.83 3.99 6.89
CA LYS A 29 20.72 4.63 6.17
C LYS A 29 21.09 6.01 5.61
N HIS A 30 21.86 6.81 6.35
CA HIS A 30 22.20 8.19 5.97
C HIS A 30 23.54 8.31 5.25
N LEU A 31 24.16 7.18 4.90
CA LEU A 31 25.40 7.15 4.14
C LEU A 31 25.17 7.69 2.72
N ASP A 32 25.74 8.87 2.44
CA ASP A 32 25.62 9.51 1.14
C ASP A 32 26.12 8.58 0.01
N LYS A 33 25.26 8.36 -0.99
CA LYS A 33 25.55 7.54 -2.15
C LYS A 33 26.50 8.20 -3.15
N LYS A 34 26.62 9.52 -3.13
CA LYS A 34 27.51 10.28 -4.04
C LYS A 34 28.89 10.54 -3.43
N SER A 35 29.03 10.32 -2.12
CA SER A 35 30.29 10.53 -1.41
C SER A 35 31.26 9.37 -1.62
N VAL A 36 32.52 9.70 -1.91
CA VAL A 36 33.62 8.72 -2.03
C VAL A 36 33.79 7.92 -0.74
N TYR A 37 33.71 8.59 0.42
CA TYR A 37 33.80 7.95 1.74
C TYR A 37 32.66 6.97 1.99
N GLY A 38 31.46 7.26 1.46
CA GLY A 38 30.33 6.36 1.57
C GLY A 38 30.50 5.09 0.74
N LYS A 39 31.19 5.18 -0.39
CA LYS A 39 31.56 4.01 -1.19
C LYS A 39 32.65 3.19 -0.50
N GLU A 40 33.72 3.82 -0.03
CA GLU A 40 34.81 3.14 0.69
C GLU A 40 34.32 2.40 1.94
N PHE A 41 33.39 2.99 2.69
CA PHE A 41 32.76 2.32 3.83
C PHE A 41 31.98 1.06 3.40
N ARG A 42 31.22 1.13 2.31
CA ARG A 42 30.47 -0.02 1.78
C ARG A 42 31.42 -1.11 1.27
N ASP A 43 32.52 -0.72 0.62
CA ASP A 43 33.56 -1.63 0.17
C ASP A 43 34.19 -2.38 1.36
N LEU A 44 34.55 -1.66 2.44
CA LEU A 44 35.08 -2.24 3.69
C LEU A 44 34.07 -3.22 4.33
N VAL A 45 32.80 -2.87 4.37
CA VAL A 45 31.75 -3.70 4.98
C VAL A 45 31.40 -4.92 4.10
N ASN A 46 31.72 -4.86 2.81
CA ASN A 46 31.52 -5.92 1.81
C ASN A 46 32.75 -6.84 1.63
N GLU A 47 33.81 -6.68 2.43
CA GLU A 47 34.92 -7.62 2.49
C GLU A 47 34.43 -9.07 2.72
N SER A 48 35.20 -10.04 2.25
CA SER A 48 34.86 -11.47 2.32
C SER A 48 34.51 -11.89 3.76
N ASN A 49 33.31 -12.45 3.96
CA ASN A 49 32.75 -12.82 5.26
C ASN A 49 32.42 -11.62 6.19
N GLY A 50 32.27 -10.44 5.61
CA GLY A 50 31.81 -9.21 6.26
C GLY A 50 30.32 -9.22 6.60
N ILE A 51 29.81 -8.07 7.01
CA ILE A 51 28.45 -7.92 7.57
C ILE A 51 27.39 -8.31 6.53
N ILE A 52 27.61 -7.99 5.25
CA ILE A 52 26.69 -8.35 4.16
C ILE A 52 26.52 -9.86 4.03
N ASP A 53 27.62 -10.60 4.01
CA ASP A 53 27.59 -12.07 3.89
C ASP A 53 26.91 -12.71 5.10
N GLN A 54 27.15 -12.16 6.31
CA GLN A 54 26.51 -12.63 7.53
C GLN A 54 25.00 -12.37 7.53
N CYS A 55 24.58 -11.19 7.05
CA CYS A 55 23.16 -10.85 6.89
C CYS A 55 22.46 -11.75 5.88
N ILE A 56 23.10 -12.03 4.74
CA ILE A 56 22.56 -12.94 3.71
C ILE A 56 22.43 -14.35 4.28
N LYS A 57 23.50 -14.90 4.88
CA LYS A 57 23.47 -16.22 5.52
C LYS A 57 22.41 -16.30 6.61
N TYR A 58 22.23 -15.25 7.41
CA TYR A 58 21.20 -15.21 8.45
C TYR A 58 19.80 -15.40 7.84
N ILE A 59 19.49 -14.68 6.76
CA ILE A 59 18.20 -14.83 6.08
C ILE A 59 18.08 -16.23 5.46
N GLU A 60 19.11 -16.73 4.77
CA GLU A 60 19.09 -18.05 4.14
C GLU A 60 18.87 -19.19 5.13
N ILE A 61 19.51 -19.14 6.31
CA ILE A 61 19.42 -20.20 7.34
C ILE A 61 18.07 -20.16 8.06
N ASN A 62 17.55 -18.96 8.33
CA ASN A 62 16.34 -18.79 9.14
C ASN A 62 15.05 -18.71 8.32
N SER A 63 15.13 -18.47 7.00
CA SER A 63 13.94 -18.38 6.15
C SER A 63 13.44 -19.77 5.73
N PRO A 64 12.13 -20.03 5.80
CA PRO A 64 11.55 -21.23 5.20
C PRO A 64 11.71 -21.22 3.67
N GLN A 65 11.72 -22.41 3.06
CA GLN A 65 11.75 -22.50 1.59
C GLN A 65 10.48 -21.90 0.97
N VAL A 66 10.67 -21.04 -0.02
CA VAL A 66 9.58 -20.38 -0.74
C VAL A 66 8.95 -21.37 -1.73
N LYS A 67 7.82 -21.96 -1.35
CA LYS A 67 7.06 -22.89 -2.21
C LYS A 67 6.05 -22.16 -3.08
N THR A 68 5.39 -21.14 -2.53
CA THR A 68 4.46 -20.26 -3.24
C THR A 68 4.66 -18.83 -2.77
N TYR A 69 4.34 -17.83 -3.60
CA TYR A 69 4.28 -16.43 -3.16
C TYR A 69 2.91 -16.06 -2.56
N LEU A 70 1.89 -16.90 -2.78
CA LEU A 70 0.49 -16.65 -2.48
C LEU A 70 -0.10 -17.75 -1.61
N GLY A 71 -0.64 -17.40 -0.44
CA GLY A 71 -1.42 -18.32 0.39
C GLY A 71 -1.19 -18.18 1.89
N MET A 72 -2.27 -18.31 2.65
CA MET A 72 -2.28 -18.35 4.12
C MET A 72 -1.78 -19.69 4.69
N GLN A 73 -1.61 -20.72 3.87
CA GLN A 73 -1.22 -22.07 4.31
C GLN A 73 0.22 -22.14 4.83
N ASP A 74 1.11 -21.25 4.39
CA ASP A 74 2.48 -21.17 4.88
C ASP A 74 2.65 -20.21 6.08
N HIS A 75 1.58 -19.53 6.50
CA HIS A 75 1.64 -18.43 7.46
C HIS A 75 2.29 -18.82 8.79
N ASP A 76 1.92 -19.99 9.32
CA ASP A 76 2.44 -20.49 10.59
C ASP A 76 3.95 -20.78 10.54
N SER A 77 4.46 -21.27 9.40
CA SER A 77 5.90 -21.54 9.22
C SER A 77 6.74 -20.27 9.10
N TRP A 78 6.18 -19.21 8.52
CA TRP A 78 6.85 -17.91 8.37
C TRP A 78 6.74 -17.06 9.63
N LYS A 79 5.71 -17.27 10.46
CA LYS A 79 5.45 -16.48 11.67
C LYS A 79 6.60 -16.52 12.67
N GLU A 80 7.28 -17.66 12.83
CA GLU A 80 8.44 -17.75 13.72
C GLU A 80 9.60 -16.88 13.22
N PHE A 81 9.91 -16.95 11.91
CA PHE A 81 10.96 -16.15 11.30
C PHE A 81 10.64 -14.65 11.32
N LEU A 82 9.40 -14.27 10.97
CA LEU A 82 8.97 -12.87 10.94
C LEU A 82 8.97 -12.20 12.32
N ASN A 83 8.80 -12.97 13.40
CA ASN A 83 8.81 -12.45 14.77
C ASN A 83 10.22 -12.36 15.37
N LYS A 84 11.27 -12.80 14.67
CA LYS A 84 12.65 -12.67 15.17
C LYS A 84 13.05 -11.19 15.24
N PRO A 85 13.40 -10.64 16.41
CA PRO A 85 13.76 -9.23 16.56
C PRO A 85 14.93 -8.81 15.66
N SER A 86 15.88 -9.72 15.41
CA SER A 86 17.05 -9.47 14.58
C SER A 86 16.73 -9.20 13.10
N LEU A 87 15.59 -9.69 12.60
CA LEU A 87 15.23 -9.56 11.18
C LEU A 87 15.04 -8.10 10.76
N SER A 88 14.47 -7.25 11.63
CA SER A 88 14.28 -5.84 11.33
C SER A 88 15.62 -5.10 11.14
N TYR A 89 16.61 -5.39 11.99
CA TYR A 89 17.95 -4.83 11.88
C TYR A 89 18.66 -5.30 10.63
N VAL A 90 18.60 -6.60 10.33
CA VAL A 90 19.22 -7.17 9.13
C VAL A 90 18.66 -6.53 7.85
N LEU A 91 17.33 -6.38 7.74
CA LEU A 91 16.72 -5.73 6.58
C LEU A 91 17.13 -4.25 6.49
N ARG A 92 17.11 -3.49 7.60
CA ARG A 92 17.54 -2.08 7.62
C ARG A 92 18.99 -1.90 7.17
N LEU A 93 19.89 -2.77 7.65
CA LEU A 93 21.31 -2.75 7.28
C LEU A 93 21.51 -3.04 5.80
N LEU A 94 20.90 -4.10 5.29
CA LEU A 94 20.98 -4.45 3.88
C LEU A 94 20.43 -3.33 2.99
N THR A 95 19.34 -2.66 3.39
CA THR A 95 18.77 -1.53 2.63
C THR A 95 19.75 -0.36 2.57
N GLY A 96 20.31 0.09 3.70
CA GLY A 96 21.24 1.23 3.72
C GLY A 96 22.55 0.95 2.98
N LEU A 97 23.09 -0.27 3.14
CA LEU A 97 24.38 -0.66 2.55
C LEU A 97 24.28 -0.99 1.06
N SER A 98 23.14 -1.47 0.57
CA SER A 98 22.95 -1.76 -0.85
C SER A 98 22.69 -0.53 -1.70
N TYR A 99 22.23 0.57 -1.09
CA TYR A 99 21.94 1.81 -1.81
C TYR A 99 23.21 2.41 -2.43
N GLY A 100 23.23 2.61 -3.75
CA GLY A 100 24.37 3.16 -4.49
C GLY A 100 25.57 2.22 -4.66
N HIS A 101 25.44 0.91 -4.40
CA HIS A 101 26.57 -0.03 -4.46
C HIS A 101 26.29 -1.32 -5.23
N GLU A 102 26.73 -1.34 -6.48
CA GLU A 102 26.40 -2.39 -7.47
C GLU A 102 26.74 -3.81 -7.01
N HIS A 103 27.92 -4.02 -6.41
CA HIS A 103 28.36 -5.36 -5.99
C HIS A 103 27.50 -5.93 -4.86
N ILE A 104 27.07 -5.08 -3.92
CA ILE A 104 26.21 -5.52 -2.81
C ILE A 104 24.81 -5.84 -3.34
N GLN A 105 24.30 -5.00 -4.24
CA GLN A 105 23.02 -5.21 -4.91
C GLN A 105 22.99 -6.55 -5.65
N MET A 106 24.04 -6.85 -6.42
CA MET A 106 24.17 -8.12 -7.13
C MET A 106 24.22 -9.33 -6.17
N LYS A 107 24.97 -9.23 -5.08
CA LYS A 107 25.12 -10.30 -4.09
C LYS A 107 23.78 -10.63 -3.40
N ILE A 108 23.04 -9.61 -2.98
CA ILE A 108 21.69 -9.76 -2.40
C ILE A 108 20.71 -10.30 -3.46
N GLY A 109 20.77 -9.76 -4.68
CA GLY A 109 19.89 -10.10 -5.79
C GLY A 109 20.06 -11.53 -6.34
N GLN A 110 21.16 -12.22 -6.03
CA GLN A 110 21.37 -13.61 -6.42
C GLN A 110 20.60 -14.60 -5.55
N SER A 111 20.54 -14.36 -4.23
CA SER A 111 19.97 -15.32 -3.28
C SER A 111 18.61 -14.91 -2.71
N LEU A 112 18.42 -13.62 -2.40
CA LEU A 112 17.38 -13.21 -1.46
C LEU A 112 16.07 -12.76 -2.10
N ILE A 113 16.02 -12.52 -3.42
CA ILE A 113 14.81 -11.98 -4.11
C ILE A 113 13.54 -12.79 -3.78
N PRO A 114 13.52 -14.14 -3.89
CA PRO A 114 12.29 -14.90 -3.64
C PRO A 114 11.82 -14.80 -2.18
N VAL A 115 12.77 -14.78 -1.23
CA VAL A 115 12.49 -14.68 0.21
C VAL A 115 11.97 -13.29 0.54
N LEU A 116 12.64 -12.24 0.08
CA LEU A 116 12.22 -10.84 0.29
C LEU A 116 10.85 -10.57 -0.33
N HIS A 117 10.60 -11.07 -1.54
CA HIS A 117 9.29 -10.93 -2.17
C HIS A 117 8.19 -11.67 -1.40
N LYS A 118 8.48 -12.87 -0.86
CA LYS A 118 7.52 -13.57 0.01
C LYS A 118 7.21 -12.76 1.26
N ILE A 119 8.22 -12.17 1.92
CA ILE A 119 8.03 -11.30 3.10
C ILE A 119 7.18 -10.08 2.75
N GLU A 120 7.43 -9.43 1.60
CA GLU A 120 6.64 -8.32 1.07
C GLU A 120 5.15 -8.70 0.90
N GLN A 121 4.85 -9.93 0.47
CA GLN A 121 3.46 -10.39 0.28
C GLN A 121 2.73 -10.77 1.58
N LEU A 122 3.44 -10.92 2.71
CA LEU A 122 2.84 -11.35 3.98
C LEU A 122 2.28 -10.14 4.75
N THR A 123 0.97 -9.93 4.64
CA THR A 123 0.25 -8.78 5.23
C THR A 123 0.34 -8.67 6.76
N THR A 124 0.56 -9.77 7.47
CA THR A 124 0.76 -9.77 8.93
C THR A 124 2.15 -9.32 9.36
N ALA A 125 3.10 -9.20 8.43
CA ALA A 125 4.47 -8.81 8.73
C ALA A 125 4.60 -7.31 9.04
N GLY A 126 3.56 -6.49 8.81
CA GLY A 126 3.47 -5.08 9.20
C GLY A 126 4.76 -4.29 8.91
N LYS A 127 5.59 -4.11 9.94
CA LYS A 127 6.89 -3.42 9.85
C LYS A 127 7.91 -4.16 8.98
N VAL A 128 7.99 -5.49 9.06
CA VAL A 128 8.98 -6.31 8.34
C VAL A 128 8.67 -6.40 6.85
N GLY A 129 7.38 -6.42 6.48
CA GLY A 129 6.96 -6.39 5.07
C GLY A 129 7.41 -5.11 4.36
N VAL A 130 7.24 -3.96 5.01
CA VAL A 130 7.71 -2.66 4.50
C VAL A 130 9.24 -2.62 4.38
N LEU A 131 9.97 -3.13 5.38
CA LEU A 131 11.43 -3.20 5.30
C LEU A 131 11.92 -4.08 4.13
N ALA A 132 11.21 -5.16 3.83
CA ALA A 132 11.52 -6.01 2.68
C ALA A 132 11.21 -5.31 1.34
N GLU A 133 10.12 -4.55 1.27
CA GLU A 133 9.79 -3.71 0.11
C GLU A 133 10.87 -2.63 -0.12
N ASP A 134 11.28 -1.94 0.93
CA ASP A 134 12.33 -0.90 0.87
C ASP A 134 13.67 -1.50 0.41
N LEU A 135 14.03 -2.69 0.90
CA LEU A 135 15.21 -3.41 0.43
C LEU A 135 15.09 -3.75 -1.05
N LEU A 136 13.99 -4.38 -1.48
CA LEU A 136 13.77 -4.70 -2.90
C LEU A 136 13.85 -3.44 -3.78
N HIS A 137 13.32 -2.31 -3.32
CA HIS A 137 13.42 -1.04 -4.03
C HIS A 137 14.86 -0.55 -4.14
N SER A 138 15.65 -0.57 -3.06
CA SER A 138 17.06 -0.15 -3.09
C SER A 138 17.91 -0.96 -4.09
N LEU A 139 17.54 -2.22 -4.33
CA LEU A 139 18.20 -3.10 -5.29
C LEU A 139 17.87 -2.78 -6.76
N THR A 140 16.82 -1.99 -7.03
CA THR A 140 16.39 -1.66 -8.41
C THR A 140 17.32 -0.67 -9.12
N GLU A 141 18.27 -0.05 -8.41
CA GLU A 141 19.30 0.78 -9.06
C GLU A 141 20.20 -0.06 -10.01
N ASN A 142 20.34 -1.37 -9.77
CA ASN A 142 20.99 -2.29 -10.69
C ASN A 142 19.99 -2.90 -11.67
N GLU A 143 20.23 -2.73 -12.98
CA GLU A 143 19.31 -3.19 -14.03
C GLU A 143 19.08 -4.71 -14.04
N GLN A 144 20.11 -5.51 -13.74
CA GLN A 144 20.00 -6.98 -13.74
C GLN A 144 19.15 -7.46 -12.56
N VAL A 145 19.35 -6.85 -11.38
CA VAL A 145 18.58 -7.18 -10.18
C VAL A 145 17.15 -6.67 -10.32
N ALA A 146 16.95 -5.47 -10.86
CA ALA A 146 15.64 -4.89 -11.15
C ALA A 146 14.78 -5.82 -12.01
N LYS A 147 15.34 -6.36 -13.11
CA LYS A 147 14.64 -7.32 -13.99
C LYS A 147 14.17 -8.55 -13.23
N LYS A 148 15.02 -9.15 -12.39
CA LYS A 148 14.65 -10.31 -11.58
C LYS A 148 13.52 -10.00 -10.59
N ILE A 149 13.56 -8.81 -9.97
CA ILE A 149 12.51 -8.36 -9.05
C ILE A 149 11.19 -8.17 -9.78
N ASP A 150 11.23 -7.54 -10.95
CA ASP A 150 10.04 -7.32 -11.79
C ASP A 150 9.45 -8.63 -12.29
N ASP A 151 10.29 -9.60 -12.69
CA ASP A 151 9.84 -10.94 -13.10
C ASP A 151 9.07 -11.63 -11.97
N VAL A 152 9.62 -11.63 -10.75
CA VAL A 152 8.97 -12.25 -9.59
C VAL A 152 7.67 -11.52 -9.22
N ARG A 153 7.66 -10.17 -9.23
CA ARG A 153 6.44 -9.38 -9.01
C ARG A 153 5.38 -9.61 -10.09
N ASN A 154 5.79 -9.74 -11.35
CA ASN A 154 4.92 -10.06 -12.48
C ASN A 154 4.30 -11.45 -12.36
N GLN A 155 5.08 -12.46 -11.98
CA GLN A 155 4.59 -13.81 -11.71
C GLN A 155 3.52 -13.79 -10.62
N THR A 156 3.76 -13.07 -9.52
CA THR A 156 2.77 -12.92 -8.43
C THR A 156 1.52 -12.17 -8.89
N ARG A 157 1.64 -11.10 -9.69
CA ARG A 157 0.49 -10.39 -10.28
C ARG A 157 -0.34 -11.30 -11.19
N ALA A 158 0.31 -12.07 -12.06
CA ALA A 158 -0.33 -13.00 -12.96
C ALA A 158 -1.08 -14.11 -12.20
N GLU A 159 -0.46 -14.68 -11.17
CA GLU A 159 -1.08 -15.71 -10.35
C GLU A 159 -2.25 -15.17 -9.51
N LYS A 160 -2.13 -13.97 -8.93
CA LYS A 160 -3.26 -13.27 -8.28
C LYS A 160 -4.43 -13.09 -9.25
N LYS A 161 -4.15 -12.66 -10.49
CA LYS A 161 -5.17 -12.49 -11.53
C LYS A 161 -5.83 -13.82 -11.89
N ARG A 162 -5.06 -14.90 -12.05
CA ARG A 162 -5.56 -16.25 -12.35
C ARG A 162 -6.48 -16.76 -11.25
N LEU A 163 -6.04 -16.71 -9.99
CA LEU A 163 -6.83 -17.14 -8.83
C LEU A 163 -8.11 -16.32 -8.67
N ALA A 164 -8.04 -15.00 -8.90
CA ALA A 164 -9.21 -14.13 -8.86
C ALA A 164 -10.21 -14.48 -9.98
N GLN A 165 -9.73 -14.82 -11.18
CA GLN A 165 -10.59 -15.25 -12.29
C GLN A 165 -11.27 -16.59 -11.99
N GLU A 166 -10.54 -17.58 -11.46
CA GLU A 166 -11.10 -18.87 -11.08
C GLU A 166 -12.16 -18.75 -9.97
N ALA A 167 -11.93 -17.87 -8.99
CA ALA A 167 -12.90 -17.57 -7.95
C ALA A 167 -14.17 -16.89 -8.50
N ARG A 168 -14.01 -15.97 -9.47
CA ARG A 168 -15.13 -15.33 -10.17
C ARG A 168 -15.93 -16.36 -10.97
N ASP A 169 -15.26 -17.21 -11.75
CA ASP A 169 -15.91 -18.24 -12.56
C ASP A 169 -16.68 -19.24 -11.68
N ARG A 170 -16.11 -19.62 -10.53
CA ARG A 170 -16.79 -20.49 -9.56
C ARG A 170 -18.06 -19.82 -9.01
N LYS A 171 -17.96 -18.57 -8.57
CA LYS A 171 -19.11 -17.81 -8.05
C LYS A 171 -20.19 -17.58 -9.11
N MET A 172 -19.79 -17.34 -10.37
CA MET A 172 -20.71 -17.22 -11.49
C MET A 172 -21.44 -18.53 -11.79
N ARG A 173 -20.74 -19.68 -11.74
CA ARG A 173 -21.39 -21.01 -11.85
C ARG A 173 -22.40 -21.25 -10.74
N GLU A 174 -22.08 -20.91 -9.50
CA GLU A 174 -23.01 -21.03 -8.35
C GLU A 174 -24.27 -20.16 -8.53
N LEU A 175 -24.10 -18.92 -9.01
CA LEU A 175 -25.23 -18.02 -9.28
C LEU A 175 -26.11 -18.52 -10.44
N ASN A 176 -25.51 -19.09 -11.49
CA ASN A 176 -26.26 -19.67 -12.61
C ASN A 176 -27.03 -20.94 -12.20
N LEU A 177 -26.45 -21.79 -11.36
CA LEU A 177 -27.14 -22.96 -10.79
C LEU A 177 -28.30 -22.55 -9.88
N THR A 178 -28.14 -21.48 -9.10
CA THR A 178 -29.21 -20.93 -8.23
C THR A 178 -30.36 -20.32 -9.05
N LYS A 179 -30.08 -19.70 -10.21
CA LYS A 179 -31.11 -19.19 -11.14
C LYS A 179 -31.88 -20.32 -11.83
N ILE A 180 -31.21 -21.40 -12.22
CA ILE A 180 -31.86 -22.61 -12.79
C ILE A 180 -32.79 -23.26 -11.75
N SER A 181 -32.38 -23.29 -10.48
CA SER A 181 -33.20 -23.83 -9.38
C SER A 181 -34.47 -23.02 -9.13
N ARG A 182 -34.42 -21.67 -9.25
CA ARG A 182 -35.62 -20.80 -9.18
C ARG A 182 -36.55 -20.94 -10.39
N ASN A 183 -36.01 -21.19 -11.57
CA ASN A 183 -36.83 -21.42 -12.77
C ASN A 183 -37.46 -22.82 -12.81
N LYS A 184 -37.04 -23.75 -11.95
CA LYS A 184 -37.64 -25.08 -11.82
C LYS A 184 -38.80 -25.15 -10.81
N SER A 185 -39.07 -24.05 -10.09
CA SER A 185 -40.20 -23.95 -9.14
C SER A 185 -41.34 -23.05 -9.64
N VAL A 186 -41.37 -22.69 -10.92
CA VAL A 186 -42.52 -21.99 -11.54
C VAL A 186 -42.81 -22.59 -12.92
N SER A 187 -43.22 -23.84 -12.93
CA SER A 187 -44.28 -24.32 -13.84
C SER A 187 -45.54 -24.33 -12.96
N GLU A 188 -46.58 -23.54 -13.18
CA GLU A 188 -47.30 -23.34 -14.43
C GLU A 188 -47.93 -21.93 -14.46
N SER A 189 -48.21 -21.50 -15.69
CA SER A 189 -49.31 -20.65 -16.14
C SER A 189 -48.94 -19.28 -16.74
N SER A 190 -49.49 -19.10 -17.94
CA SER A 190 -49.82 -17.85 -18.62
C SER A 190 -48.74 -17.23 -19.52
N ALA A 191 -48.88 -17.54 -20.81
CA ALA A 191 -48.27 -16.85 -21.93
C ALA A 191 -48.74 -15.40 -22.04
N ALA A 192 -47.82 -14.45 -22.21
CA ALA A 192 -47.96 -13.25 -23.05
C ALA A 192 -46.64 -12.45 -23.06
N GLY A 193 -46.17 -12.09 -24.26
CA GLY A 193 -45.24 -10.96 -24.45
C GLY A 193 -43.75 -11.27 -24.41
N ALA A 194 -43.26 -12.18 -25.27
CA ALA A 194 -41.84 -12.25 -25.59
C ALA A 194 -41.41 -11.02 -26.41
N SER A 195 -41.06 -9.94 -25.70
CA SER A 195 -40.32 -8.83 -26.30
C SER A 195 -38.91 -9.33 -26.63
N LYS A 196 -38.66 -9.53 -27.92
CA LYS A 196 -37.33 -9.81 -28.48
C LYS A 196 -36.43 -8.61 -28.23
N ILE A 197 -35.76 -8.58 -27.09
CA ILE A 197 -34.57 -7.74 -26.91
C ILE A 197 -33.45 -8.45 -27.68
N PRO A 198 -32.87 -7.85 -28.72
CA PRO A 198 -31.73 -8.46 -29.38
C PRO A 198 -30.59 -8.46 -28.37
N VAL A 199 -30.16 -9.65 -27.97
CA VAL A 199 -28.85 -9.87 -27.36
C VAL A 199 -27.84 -9.60 -28.46
N ALA A 200 -27.58 -8.32 -28.72
CA ALA A 200 -26.35 -7.93 -29.38
C ALA A 200 -25.22 -8.45 -28.49
N ASN A 201 -24.25 -9.13 -29.10
CA ASN A 201 -23.00 -9.52 -28.48
C ASN A 201 -22.41 -8.29 -27.78
N VAL A 202 -22.67 -8.15 -26.47
CA VAL A 202 -21.97 -7.19 -25.64
C VAL A 202 -20.59 -7.81 -25.47
N ASP A 203 -19.66 -7.26 -26.20
CA ASP A 203 -18.24 -7.52 -26.03
C ASP A 203 -17.93 -7.37 -24.53
N LEU A 204 -17.74 -8.49 -23.84
CA LEU A 204 -17.35 -8.61 -22.43
C LEU A 204 -15.89 -8.15 -22.26
N ALA A 205 -15.51 -7.06 -22.92
CA ALA A 205 -14.22 -6.44 -22.72
C ALA A 205 -14.12 -6.03 -21.25
N ASP A 206 -13.07 -6.52 -20.59
CA ASP A 206 -12.69 -6.16 -19.22
C ASP A 206 -12.83 -4.65 -19.02
N GLU A 207 -13.36 -4.24 -17.87
CA GLU A 207 -13.47 -2.82 -17.55
C GLU A 207 -12.06 -2.25 -17.29
N THR A 208 -11.54 -1.53 -18.27
CA THR A 208 -10.25 -0.85 -18.19
C THR A 208 -10.43 0.52 -17.55
N GLY A 209 -9.97 0.72 -16.31
CA GLY A 209 -9.96 2.02 -15.66
C GLY A 209 -10.39 2.00 -14.19
N HIS A 210 -10.96 3.11 -13.74
CA HIS A 210 -11.46 3.29 -12.37
C HIS A 210 -12.72 2.45 -12.13
N VAL A 211 -12.64 1.52 -11.19
CA VAL A 211 -13.76 0.63 -10.83
C VAL A 211 -14.06 0.71 -9.35
N CYS A 212 -15.34 0.66 -8.98
CA CYS A 212 -15.77 0.67 -7.59
C CYS A 212 -15.30 -0.60 -6.85
N CYS A 213 -14.73 -0.45 -5.66
CA CYS A 213 -14.23 -1.57 -4.85
C CYS A 213 -15.34 -2.51 -4.35
N ILE A 214 -16.60 -2.04 -4.31
CA ILE A 214 -17.77 -2.82 -3.89
C ILE A 214 -18.40 -3.56 -5.08
N CYS A 215 -18.96 -2.84 -6.06
CA CYS A 215 -19.71 -3.47 -7.15
C CYS A 215 -18.84 -3.92 -8.32
N ARG A 216 -17.56 -3.49 -8.37
CA ARG A 216 -16.60 -3.82 -9.44
C ARG A 216 -16.98 -3.31 -10.82
N GLU A 217 -17.89 -2.34 -10.86
CA GLU A 217 -18.31 -1.62 -12.06
C GLU A 217 -17.77 -0.17 -11.97
N GLY A 218 -17.46 0.43 -13.10
CA GLY A 218 -17.01 1.81 -13.26
C GLY A 218 -17.79 2.54 -14.36
N TYR A 219 -17.15 3.49 -15.03
CA TYR A 219 -17.82 4.36 -16.01
C TYR A 219 -18.29 3.64 -17.28
N LYS A 220 -17.80 2.43 -17.58
CA LYS A 220 -18.29 1.68 -18.75
C LYS A 220 -19.76 1.27 -18.57
N TYR A 221 -20.14 0.95 -17.33
CA TYR A 221 -21.51 0.52 -16.99
C TYR A 221 -22.33 1.63 -16.33
N PHE A 222 -21.66 2.55 -15.61
CA PHE A 222 -22.30 3.69 -14.95
C PHE A 222 -21.59 5.01 -15.27
N PRO A 223 -21.67 5.50 -16.51
CA PRO A 223 -20.97 6.72 -16.92
C PRO A 223 -21.48 7.98 -16.19
N ASN A 224 -22.70 7.92 -15.64
CA ASN A 224 -23.37 9.01 -14.95
C ASN A 224 -23.18 9.01 -13.41
N LYS A 225 -22.54 8.01 -12.83
CA LYS A 225 -22.37 7.91 -11.37
C LYS A 225 -21.04 8.49 -10.91
N VAL A 226 -21.06 9.32 -9.88
CA VAL A 226 -19.83 9.87 -9.30
C VAL A 226 -19.01 8.76 -8.62
N LEU A 227 -17.82 8.50 -9.13
CA LEU A 227 -16.77 7.75 -8.44
C LEU A 227 -15.98 8.69 -7.54
N ALA A 228 -15.42 8.17 -6.46
CA ALA A 228 -14.54 8.90 -5.56
C ALA A 228 -13.38 8.02 -5.10
N VAL A 229 -12.24 8.64 -4.79
CA VAL A 229 -11.08 8.01 -4.17
C VAL A 229 -11.15 8.21 -2.67
N TYR A 230 -10.94 7.15 -1.90
CA TYR A 230 -10.75 7.27 -0.47
C TYR A 230 -9.46 8.03 -0.16
N THR A 231 -9.56 9.09 0.62
CA THR A 231 -8.40 9.88 1.05
C THR A 231 -8.32 9.96 2.56
N PHE A 232 -7.13 10.23 3.05
CA PHE A 232 -6.86 10.56 4.44
C PHE A 232 -6.11 11.87 4.51
N THR A 233 -6.75 12.88 5.09
CA THR A 233 -6.21 14.23 5.22
C THR A 233 -5.94 14.55 6.68
N LYS A 234 -4.75 15.09 6.96
CA LYS A 234 -4.35 15.54 8.31
C LYS A 234 -3.82 16.95 8.29
N LYS A 235 -3.94 17.65 9.42
CA LYS A 235 -3.35 18.97 9.61
C LYS A 235 -1.82 18.86 9.71
N VAL A 236 -1.11 19.73 8.99
CA VAL A 236 0.34 19.86 9.01
C VAL A 236 0.75 21.33 8.88
N ASP A 237 2.04 21.63 9.03
CA ASP A 237 2.58 22.93 8.67
C ASP A 237 2.95 22.93 7.18
N ILE A 238 2.56 23.99 6.44
CA ILE A 238 2.81 24.03 4.98
C ILE A 238 4.30 24.17 4.64
N GLU A 239 5.08 24.74 5.55
CA GLU A 239 6.50 25.02 5.35
C GLU A 239 7.28 24.93 6.66
N SER A 240 8.06 23.86 6.79
CA SER A 240 8.88 23.60 7.98
C SER A 240 9.90 24.72 8.22
N TYR A 241 10.40 25.33 7.15
CA TYR A 241 11.47 26.35 7.22
C TYR A 241 10.95 27.80 7.25
N GLU A 242 9.65 28.03 7.46
CA GLU A 242 9.10 29.39 7.54
C GLU A 242 9.75 30.18 8.70
N ALA A 243 10.22 31.41 8.45
CA ALA A 243 10.91 32.22 9.47
C ALA A 243 10.01 32.71 10.61
N LYS A 244 8.69 32.49 10.52
CA LYS A 244 7.72 32.86 11.55
C LYS A 244 7.75 31.89 12.74
N THR A 245 7.53 32.43 13.94
CA THR A 245 7.44 31.64 15.19
C THR A 245 6.23 30.71 15.20
N ARG A 246 5.09 31.15 14.64
CA ARG A 246 3.93 30.31 14.37
C ARG A 246 3.90 29.97 12.89
N LYS A 247 4.10 28.69 12.58
CA LYS A 247 4.03 28.17 11.21
C LYS A 247 2.63 28.29 10.66
N THR A 248 2.55 28.51 9.35
CA THR A 248 1.27 28.59 8.64
C THR A 248 0.66 27.19 8.56
N PRO A 249 -0.55 26.97 9.11
CA PRO A 249 -1.18 25.66 9.09
C PRO A 249 -1.73 25.35 7.70
N GLY A 250 -1.63 24.10 7.29
CA GLY A 250 -2.24 23.53 6.10
C GLY A 250 -2.61 22.06 6.34
N TYR A 251 -2.79 21.32 5.26
CA TYR A 251 -3.10 19.91 5.33
C TYR A 251 -2.28 19.11 4.34
N ALA A 252 -2.14 17.82 4.65
CA ALA A 252 -1.52 16.83 3.78
C ALA A 252 -2.50 15.66 3.60
N THR A 253 -2.71 15.27 2.36
CA THR A 253 -3.60 14.19 1.95
C THR A 253 -2.79 13.00 1.45
N VAL A 254 -3.19 11.79 1.84
CA VAL A 254 -2.63 10.52 1.35
C VAL A 254 -3.73 9.53 1.02
N THR A 255 -3.42 8.50 0.22
CA THR A 255 -4.42 7.53 -0.24
C THR A 255 -3.86 6.13 -0.47
N HIS A 256 -4.72 5.12 -0.30
CA HIS A 256 -4.49 3.77 -0.84
C HIS A 256 -4.86 3.65 -2.33
N PHE A 257 -5.53 4.66 -2.87
CA PHE A 257 -6.08 4.74 -4.22
C PHE A 257 -7.19 3.71 -4.49
N ASN A 258 -7.99 3.38 -3.47
CA ASN A 258 -9.22 2.62 -3.67
C ASN A 258 -10.34 3.56 -4.11
N ILE A 259 -11.06 3.13 -5.14
CA ILE A 259 -12.13 3.89 -5.77
C ILE A 259 -13.47 3.27 -5.40
N ILE A 260 -14.49 4.11 -5.19
CA ILE A 260 -15.83 3.69 -4.82
C ILE A 260 -16.87 4.62 -5.44
N HIS A 261 -18.05 4.11 -5.82
CA HIS A 261 -19.19 5.00 -6.10
C HIS A 261 -19.66 5.65 -4.80
N ILE A 262 -19.95 6.95 -4.81
CA ILE A 262 -20.49 7.66 -3.63
C ILE A 262 -21.78 6.98 -3.11
N GLU A 263 -22.60 6.47 -4.02
CA GLU A 263 -23.81 5.70 -3.69
C GLU A 263 -23.48 4.38 -2.99
N CYS A 264 -22.53 3.60 -3.53
CA CYS A 264 -22.12 2.32 -2.93
C CYS A 264 -21.52 2.53 -1.54
N HIS A 265 -20.72 3.58 -1.37
CA HIS A 265 -20.23 4.01 -0.06
C HIS A 265 -21.40 4.27 0.89
N THR A 266 -22.31 5.18 0.52
CA THR A 266 -23.46 5.57 1.35
C THR A 266 -24.33 4.37 1.75
N SER A 267 -24.58 3.46 0.81
CA SER A 267 -25.32 2.21 1.07
C SER A 267 -24.57 1.30 2.04
N ALA A 268 -23.25 1.16 1.91
CA ALA A 268 -22.43 0.33 2.79
C ALA A 268 -22.41 0.89 4.22
N ILE A 269 -22.24 2.21 4.38
CA ILE A 269 -22.26 2.87 5.69
C ILE A 269 -23.62 2.70 6.39
N LYS A 270 -24.72 2.88 5.66
CA LYS A 270 -26.08 2.64 6.19
C LYS A 270 -26.29 1.20 6.65
N GLN A 271 -25.66 0.23 5.99
CA GLN A 271 -25.74 -1.19 6.37
C GLN A 271 -24.86 -1.54 7.58
N ALA A 272 -23.72 -0.87 7.75
CA ALA A 272 -22.76 -1.15 8.82
C ALA A 272 -23.28 -0.82 10.23
N ARG A 273 -24.32 0.04 10.35
CA ARG A 273 -24.92 0.48 11.63
C ARG A 273 -23.93 1.07 12.66
N SER A 274 -22.69 1.37 12.25
CA SER A 274 -21.73 2.08 13.12
C SER A 274 -22.13 3.54 13.27
N ARG A 275 -21.66 4.16 14.36
CA ARG A 275 -21.78 5.60 14.58
C ARG A 275 -20.75 6.40 13.80
N ASP A 276 -19.63 5.78 13.42
CA ASP A 276 -18.55 6.42 12.69
C ASP A 276 -18.52 5.91 11.23
N GLU A 277 -18.73 6.84 10.30
CA GLU A 277 -18.66 6.62 8.86
C GLU A 277 -17.28 6.06 8.45
N TRP A 278 -16.22 6.62 9.00
CA TRP A 278 -14.86 6.35 8.58
C TRP A 278 -14.31 5.04 9.18
N GLU A 279 -14.76 4.68 10.38
CA GLU A 279 -14.50 3.34 10.94
C GLU A 279 -15.15 2.24 10.07
N SER A 280 -16.37 2.48 9.59
CA SER A 280 -17.06 1.54 8.69
C SER A 280 -16.43 1.49 7.30
N ALA A 281 -15.90 2.62 6.82
CA ALA A 281 -15.23 2.72 5.53
C ALA A 281 -13.91 1.95 5.47
N LEU A 282 -13.26 1.70 6.62
CA LEU A 282 -11.98 1.00 6.72
C LEU A 282 -11.98 -0.35 5.97
N LEU A 283 -13.06 -1.14 6.11
CA LEU A 283 -13.18 -2.45 5.45
C LEU A 283 -13.21 -2.32 3.93
N GLN A 284 -13.88 -1.30 3.40
CA GLN A 284 -14.01 -1.06 1.96
C GLN A 284 -12.75 -0.44 1.36
N ASN A 285 -11.96 0.24 2.21
CA ASN A 285 -10.67 0.81 1.86
C ASN A 285 -9.49 -0.13 2.19
N ALA A 286 -9.67 -1.45 2.10
CA ALA A 286 -8.62 -2.45 2.32
C ALA A 286 -7.90 -2.32 3.67
N ASN A 287 -8.65 -2.06 4.73
CA ASN A 287 -8.15 -1.82 6.09
C ASN A 287 -7.22 -0.59 6.22
N THR A 288 -7.28 0.35 5.27
CA THR A 288 -6.52 1.60 5.31
C THR A 288 -7.41 2.73 5.83
N ARG A 289 -6.92 3.52 6.80
CA ARG A 289 -7.67 4.66 7.35
C ARG A 289 -7.97 5.68 6.25
N CYS A 290 -9.15 6.26 6.32
CA CYS A 290 -9.63 7.31 5.45
C CYS A 290 -10.54 8.24 6.25
N ASN A 291 -10.64 9.49 5.82
CA ASN A 291 -11.55 10.49 6.39
C ASN A 291 -12.12 11.45 5.33
N GLY A 292 -12.01 11.07 4.05
CA GLY A 292 -12.49 11.84 2.91
C GLY A 292 -12.77 10.97 1.70
N LEU A 293 -13.60 11.52 0.81
CA LEU A 293 -13.92 10.96 -0.50
C LEU A 293 -13.71 12.04 -1.57
N LEU A 294 -12.56 12.01 -2.24
CA LEU A 294 -12.26 12.91 -3.34
C LEU A 294 -13.04 12.48 -4.59
N PRO A 295 -14.03 13.23 -5.07
CA PRO A 295 -14.79 12.85 -6.27
C PRO A 295 -13.93 12.89 -7.53
N LEU A 296 -14.24 12.03 -8.49
CA LEU A 296 -13.60 11.95 -9.80
C LEU A 296 -14.53 12.51 -10.86
N TRP A 297 -14.00 13.34 -11.77
CA TRP A 297 -14.76 13.82 -12.92
C TRP A 297 -14.99 12.66 -13.90
N GLY A 298 -16.27 12.35 -14.17
CA GLY A 298 -16.68 11.29 -15.08
C GLY A 298 -17.16 11.81 -16.43
N PRO A 299 -17.32 10.93 -17.44
CA PRO A 299 -17.71 11.33 -18.80
C PRO A 299 -19.14 11.89 -18.88
N ASP A 300 -20.11 11.23 -18.24
CA ASP A 300 -21.54 11.64 -18.25
C ASP A 300 -22.04 12.02 -16.85
N VAL A 301 -21.12 12.33 -15.93
CA VAL A 301 -21.46 12.77 -14.57
C VAL A 301 -22.04 14.17 -14.64
N ALA A 302 -23.22 14.37 -14.07
CA ALA A 302 -23.85 15.68 -14.03
C ALA A 302 -23.04 16.63 -13.12
N GLU A 303 -22.75 17.84 -13.62
CA GLU A 303 -21.98 18.87 -12.90
C GLU A 303 -22.53 19.12 -11.49
N ALA A 304 -23.86 19.22 -11.34
CA ALA A 304 -24.50 19.42 -10.04
C ALA A 304 -24.19 18.28 -9.03
N GLN A 305 -24.08 17.03 -9.49
CA GLN A 305 -23.73 15.89 -8.64
C GLN A 305 -22.25 15.94 -8.23
N PHE A 306 -21.37 16.29 -9.16
CA PHE A 306 -19.95 16.45 -8.87
C PHE A 306 -19.71 17.60 -7.89
N THR A 307 -20.30 18.78 -8.11
CA THR A 307 -20.18 19.95 -7.23
C THR A 307 -20.69 19.64 -5.82
N THR A 308 -21.79 18.89 -5.70
CA THR A 308 -22.30 18.45 -4.40
C THR A 308 -21.32 17.51 -3.69
N ALA A 309 -20.71 16.58 -4.43
CA ALA A 309 -19.70 15.67 -3.89
C ALA A 309 -18.43 16.40 -3.45
N LEU A 310 -17.99 17.40 -4.23
CA LEU A 310 -16.81 18.20 -3.93
C LEU A 310 -17.03 19.08 -2.68
N ALA A 311 -18.20 19.72 -2.56
CA ALA A 311 -18.55 20.47 -1.36
C ALA A 311 -18.60 19.60 -0.09
N ARG A 312 -19.04 18.34 -0.22
CA ARG A 312 -18.96 17.35 0.86
C ARG A 312 -17.49 17.04 1.19
N TYR A 313 -16.64 16.86 0.19
CA TYR A 313 -15.21 16.63 0.38
C TYR A 313 -14.54 17.78 1.15
N ASP A 314 -14.81 19.04 0.79
CA ASP A 314 -14.30 20.21 1.50
C ASP A 314 -14.73 20.24 2.98
N THR A 315 -15.98 19.84 3.24
CA THR A 315 -16.51 19.71 4.61
C THR A 315 -15.72 18.66 5.38
N THR A 316 -15.43 17.50 4.78
CA THR A 316 -14.66 16.44 5.43
C THR A 316 -13.22 16.86 5.76
N ILE A 317 -12.57 17.62 4.87
CA ILE A 317 -11.24 18.21 5.14
C ILE A 317 -11.31 19.18 6.32
N THR A 318 -12.33 20.04 6.34
CA THR A 318 -12.54 21.02 7.40
C THR A 318 -12.73 20.33 8.75
N GLU A 319 -13.54 19.27 8.81
CA GLU A 319 -13.77 18.47 10.02
C GLU A 319 -12.50 17.74 10.48
N ALA A 320 -11.73 17.16 9.54
CA ALA A 320 -10.53 16.40 9.85
C ALA A 320 -9.35 17.26 10.33
N THR A 321 -9.26 18.51 9.84
CA THR A 321 -8.07 19.35 10.03
C THR A 321 -8.32 20.60 10.88
N GLY A 322 -9.57 21.02 11.00
CA GLY A 322 -9.97 22.29 11.60
C GLY A 322 -9.57 23.52 10.78
N ILE A 323 -9.16 23.35 9.52
CA ILE A 323 -8.84 24.44 8.59
C ILE A 323 -10.15 24.86 7.91
N ARG A 324 -10.53 26.12 8.11
CA ARG A 324 -11.91 26.59 7.83
C ARG A 324 -12.30 26.59 6.36
N GLU A 325 -11.35 26.74 5.46
CA GLU A 325 -11.61 26.85 4.02
C GLU A 325 -10.52 26.11 3.24
N THR A 326 -10.95 25.29 2.30
CA THR A 326 -10.09 24.79 1.23
C THR A 326 -9.90 25.93 0.21
N SER A 327 -8.69 26.05 -0.33
CA SER A 327 -8.39 27.06 -1.34
C SER A 327 -7.39 26.47 -2.34
N PRO A 328 -7.36 26.97 -3.60
CA PRO A 328 -6.40 26.49 -4.58
C PRO A 328 -4.94 26.57 -4.09
N THR A 329 -4.63 27.58 -3.26
CA THR A 329 -3.31 27.73 -2.64
C THR A 329 -2.99 26.58 -1.69
N LEU A 330 -3.97 26.13 -0.89
CA LEU A 330 -3.79 24.99 0.01
C LEU A 330 -3.72 23.67 -0.76
N SER A 331 -4.49 23.50 -1.85
CA SER A 331 -4.38 22.33 -2.74
C SER A 331 -2.99 22.24 -3.37
N ILE A 332 -2.42 23.37 -3.81
CA ILE A 332 -1.03 23.41 -4.33
C ILE A 332 -0.04 23.03 -3.24
N HIS A 333 -0.24 23.50 -2.00
CA HIS A 333 0.61 23.10 -0.89
C HIS A 333 0.47 21.61 -0.53
N ASP A 334 -0.72 21.04 -0.63
CA ASP A 334 -0.95 19.61 -0.43
C ASP A 334 -0.18 18.78 -1.45
N ILE A 335 -0.32 19.10 -2.74
CA ILE A 335 0.44 18.46 -3.83
C ILE A 335 1.96 18.64 -3.62
N LYS A 336 2.41 19.84 -3.22
CA LYS A 336 3.82 20.11 -2.89
C LYS A 336 4.29 19.15 -1.79
N LEU A 337 3.54 19.02 -0.70
CA LEU A 337 3.90 18.16 0.43
C LEU A 337 3.91 16.68 0.05
N LEU A 338 2.97 16.25 -0.79
CA LEU A 338 2.94 14.90 -1.35
C LEU A 338 4.19 14.59 -2.18
N LEU A 339 4.59 15.52 -3.05
CA LEU A 339 5.78 15.41 -3.89
C LEU A 339 7.08 15.44 -3.07
N LEU A 340 7.14 16.30 -2.04
CA LEU A 340 8.27 16.33 -1.10
C LEU A 340 8.40 15.01 -0.34
N ARG A 341 7.28 14.49 0.18
CA ARG A 341 7.24 13.18 0.86
C ARG A 341 7.74 12.07 -0.07
N PHE A 342 7.39 12.13 -1.34
CA PHE A 342 7.87 11.19 -2.36
C PHE A 342 9.36 11.32 -2.61
N ALA A 343 9.86 12.55 -2.80
CA ALA A 343 11.27 12.84 -3.07
C ALA A 343 12.18 12.47 -1.88
N ASP A 344 11.72 12.71 -0.66
CA ASP A 344 12.42 12.38 0.58
C ASP A 344 12.29 10.89 0.97
N LEU A 345 11.66 10.07 0.11
CA LEU A 345 11.43 8.64 0.32
C LEU A 345 10.70 8.30 1.62
N GLN A 346 9.95 9.25 2.17
CA GLN A 346 9.19 9.07 3.40
C GLN A 346 8.01 8.09 3.18
N SER A 347 7.57 7.48 4.27
CA SER A 347 6.44 6.54 4.24
C SER A 347 5.12 7.30 4.07
N PHE A 348 4.29 6.82 3.14
CA PHE A 348 2.92 7.31 2.93
C PHE A 348 1.87 6.56 3.77
N SER A 349 2.23 5.38 4.25
CA SER A 349 1.35 4.49 5.02
C SER A 349 1.48 4.65 6.53
N GLU A 350 2.43 5.48 7.00
CA GLU A 350 2.69 5.70 8.42
C GLU A 350 1.42 6.12 9.18
N ASP A 351 0.64 7.02 8.59
CA ASP A 351 -0.56 7.59 9.20
C ASP A 351 -1.81 6.72 9.00
N THR A 352 -1.86 5.97 7.91
CA THR A 352 -3.08 5.31 7.41
C THR A 352 -3.07 3.80 7.52
N GLY A 353 -1.90 3.18 7.71
CA GLY A 353 -1.72 1.72 7.68
C GLY A 353 -1.73 1.12 6.27
N GLY A 354 -1.72 1.94 5.22
CA GLY A 354 -1.68 1.48 3.83
C GLY A 354 -1.59 2.61 2.80
N GLY A 355 -1.27 2.26 1.56
CA GLY A 355 -1.10 3.22 0.47
C GLY A 355 0.37 3.57 0.26
N GLY A 356 0.95 2.99 -0.78
CA GLY A 356 2.37 3.16 -1.12
C GLY A 356 2.62 4.38 -2.02
N ARG A 357 3.88 4.56 -2.42
CA ARG A 357 4.30 5.67 -3.29
C ARG A 357 3.49 5.74 -4.59
N GLU A 358 3.26 4.60 -5.23
CA GLU A 358 2.50 4.52 -6.48
C GLU A 358 1.04 4.98 -6.31
N SER A 359 0.35 4.51 -5.26
CA SER A 359 -1.03 4.93 -4.95
C SER A 359 -1.14 6.44 -4.77
N ASN A 360 -0.16 7.05 -4.10
CA ASN A 360 -0.16 8.47 -3.79
C ASN A 360 0.19 9.33 -5.00
N ILE A 361 1.16 8.95 -5.83
CA ILE A 361 1.47 9.69 -7.06
C ILE A 361 0.31 9.67 -8.06
N ARG A 362 -0.47 8.58 -8.10
CA ARG A 362 -1.69 8.50 -8.92
C ARG A 362 -2.78 9.49 -8.48
N LEU A 363 -2.73 10.01 -7.24
CA LEU A 363 -3.70 10.97 -6.71
C LEU A 363 -3.57 12.36 -7.33
N ILE A 364 -2.35 12.79 -7.66
CA ILE A 364 -2.01 14.16 -8.04
C ILE A 364 -2.93 14.76 -9.12
N PRO A 365 -3.25 14.07 -10.24
CA PRO A 365 -4.11 14.65 -11.28
C PRO A 365 -5.52 14.98 -10.79
N TYR A 366 -5.99 14.30 -9.74
CA TYR A 366 -7.32 14.46 -9.17
C TYR A 366 -7.37 15.54 -8.09
N GLU A 367 -6.23 15.92 -7.49
CA GLU A 367 -6.15 17.09 -6.60
C GLU A 367 -6.08 18.40 -7.38
N MET A 368 -5.88 18.37 -8.69
CA MET A 368 -5.81 19.60 -9.49
C MET A 368 -7.17 20.27 -9.72
N HIS A 369 -8.28 19.54 -9.51
CA HIS A 369 -9.64 20.09 -9.63
C HIS A 369 -10.29 20.44 -8.28
N THR A 370 -9.54 20.31 -7.18
CA THR A 370 -9.93 20.78 -5.83
C THR A 370 -9.35 22.15 -5.57
#